data_AF-A0A2V6BLG7-F1
#
_entry.id   AF-A0A2V6BLG7-F1
#
_cell.length_a   1.000
_cell.length_b   1.000
_cell.length_c   1.000
_cell.angle_alpha   90.00
_cell.angle_beta   90.00
_cell.angle_gamma   90.00
#
_symmetry.space_group_name_H-M   'P 1'
#
loop_
_entity.id
_entity.type
_entity.pdbx_description
1 polymer ?
#
loop_
_entity_poly.entity_id
_entity_poly.type
_entity_poly.pdbx_seq_one_letter_code
_entity_poly.pdbx_strand_id
1 'polypeptide(L)'
;MARLHEYQGKAILAANGFKIPRGRAALNGDEAVAAAKELGSEVVVKIQAWTTGRAGIGGVAFAKKPEEVRAHTKRMLAMKVGQFPVEAVLVEEKIDIDREFFLSFAIDDAARAPVIIFAPGGGTGIEERAAATRRIPCDVDRGPLDSAVDEAVASCELSAKNAKQLNESIRKLFNAARSVEARSLEINPLVLTKTGEFVAADCRITIDDYAVARHPELGIEIAREFDHPPTALERVAYAVEQSDHRGTFYFAQLATAAPKDSKGLVGFHGAGGGGSMMSMDAIVNAGFTIANFTDTSGNPSASKVYRAARIILAQPDLVGYFGSGSGVASQEQYWSAYGLAKAFWELDLDIPVVIRLGGNTEDRAVDILHRMSKLLRSPVEGYRKTDTPATIATRFAELVENSGGKKWKPRIPRAPHFIKDSAVVSLPVKNGSVWIDTNQWPQIRGAVETHSGGLIIDREGVPEPSLADEEFATKDSELLACDVECRLSGIEGFYLELDIPGLNELIEGVQ
;
A
#
# COMPACT_ATOMS: atom_id res chain seq x y z
N MET A 1 -1.54 -1.50 9.77
CA MET A 1 -0.31 -1.83 10.52
C MET A 1 0.67 -2.63 9.69
N ALA A 2 1.95 -2.29 9.82
CA ALA A 2 3.10 -3.00 9.30
C ALA A 2 3.16 -4.39 9.93
N ARG A 3 3.49 -5.39 9.10
CA ARG A 3 3.46 -6.79 9.49
C ARG A 3 4.84 -7.41 9.30
N LEU A 4 5.13 -8.39 10.13
CA LEU A 4 6.31 -9.22 10.02
C LEU A 4 5.92 -10.61 9.52
N HIS A 5 6.83 -11.24 8.79
CA HIS A 5 6.73 -12.68 8.52
C HIS A 5 6.91 -13.49 9.82
N GLU A 6 6.40 -14.72 9.84
CA GLU A 6 6.46 -15.60 11.01
C GLU A 6 7.91 -15.81 11.50
N TYR A 7 8.86 -15.98 10.58
CA TYR A 7 10.26 -16.17 10.96
C TYR A 7 10.87 -14.93 11.66
N GLN A 8 10.48 -13.72 11.25
CA GLN A 8 10.90 -12.47 11.90
C GLN A 8 10.24 -12.32 13.27
N GLY A 9 8.94 -12.63 13.37
CA GLY A 9 8.22 -12.64 14.63
C GLY A 9 8.81 -13.63 15.63
N LYS A 10 9.18 -14.83 15.18
CA LYS A 10 9.84 -15.85 16.00
C LYS A 10 11.20 -15.39 16.53
N ALA A 11 11.97 -14.63 15.76
CA ALA A 11 13.22 -14.03 16.24
C ALA A 11 12.98 -13.06 17.42
N ILE A 12 11.92 -12.25 17.36
CA ILE A 12 11.52 -11.35 18.46
C ILE A 12 11.12 -12.15 19.69
N LEU A 13 10.32 -13.21 19.52
CA LEU A 13 9.93 -14.10 20.61
C LEU A 13 11.14 -14.77 21.26
N ALA A 14 12.08 -15.28 20.46
CA ALA A 14 13.32 -15.90 20.96
C ALA A 14 14.17 -14.89 21.75
N ALA A 15 14.33 -13.66 21.25
CA ALA A 15 15.04 -12.58 21.94
C ALA A 15 14.39 -12.22 23.29
N ASN A 16 13.07 -12.44 23.42
CA ASN A 16 12.31 -12.24 24.65
C ASN A 16 12.16 -13.52 25.50
N GLY A 17 12.95 -14.56 25.21
CA GLY A 17 13.07 -15.75 26.05
C GLY A 17 11.97 -16.78 25.86
N PHE A 18 11.23 -16.75 24.74
CA PHE A 18 10.44 -17.90 24.30
C PHE A 18 11.33 -18.95 23.64
N LYS A 19 10.99 -20.22 23.85
CA LYS A 19 11.48 -21.27 22.97
C LYS A 19 10.69 -21.25 21.67
N ILE A 20 11.39 -21.36 20.55
CA ILE A 20 10.80 -21.48 19.21
C ILE A 20 11.35 -22.75 18.55
N PRO A 21 10.66 -23.32 17.55
CA PRO A 21 11.22 -24.39 16.73
C PRO A 21 12.49 -23.89 16.02
N ARG A 22 13.53 -24.72 15.98
CA ARG A 22 14.70 -24.47 15.13
C ARG A 22 14.26 -24.48 13.68
N GLY A 23 14.66 -23.46 12.92
CA GLY A 23 14.31 -23.34 11.51
C GLY A 23 14.84 -22.07 10.88
N ARG A 24 14.69 -21.96 9.56
CA ARG A 24 15.03 -20.74 8.82
C ARG A 24 14.15 -20.56 7.58
N ALA A 25 14.06 -19.32 7.12
CA ALA A 25 13.43 -19.00 5.84
C ALA A 25 14.28 -19.51 4.66
N ALA A 26 13.62 -19.83 3.57
CA ALA A 26 14.21 -20.27 2.30
C ALA A 26 13.44 -19.67 1.13
N LEU A 27 14.18 -19.21 0.12
CA LEU A 27 13.66 -18.57 -1.10
C LEU A 27 13.50 -19.56 -2.25
N ASN A 28 14.08 -20.75 -2.12
CA ASN A 28 14.02 -21.80 -3.14
C ASN A 28 14.12 -23.20 -2.52
N GLY A 29 13.93 -24.21 -3.37
CA GLY A 29 13.96 -25.62 -2.94
C GLY A 29 15.34 -26.09 -2.43
N ASP A 30 16.45 -25.53 -2.92
CA ASP A 30 17.79 -25.93 -2.48
C ASP A 30 18.09 -25.43 -1.07
N GLU A 31 17.79 -24.16 -0.79
CA GLU A 31 17.89 -23.58 0.55
C GLU A 31 17.01 -24.31 1.57
N ALA A 32 15.78 -24.66 1.17
CA ALA A 32 14.84 -25.39 2.01
C ALA A 32 15.36 -26.80 2.34
N VAL A 33 15.92 -27.51 1.37
CA VAL A 33 16.54 -28.82 1.59
C VAL A 33 17.77 -28.70 2.49
N ALA A 34 18.58 -27.68 2.30
CA ALA A 34 19.74 -27.43 3.17
C ALA A 34 19.31 -27.18 4.63
N ALA A 35 18.24 -26.39 4.83
CA ALA A 35 17.67 -26.15 6.16
C ALA A 35 17.18 -27.44 6.81
N ALA A 36 16.44 -28.29 6.07
CA ALA A 36 15.95 -29.55 6.58
C ALA A 36 17.07 -30.53 6.96
N LYS A 37 18.15 -30.59 6.17
CA LYS A 37 19.33 -31.43 6.46
C LYS A 37 20.03 -31.01 7.75
N GLU A 38 20.12 -29.71 8.00
CA GLU A 38 20.73 -29.16 9.23
C GLU A 38 19.91 -29.51 10.49
N LEU A 39 18.59 -29.55 10.37
CA LEU A 39 17.69 -29.92 11.46
C LEU A 39 17.76 -31.41 11.81
N GLY A 40 17.98 -32.26 10.80
CA GLY A 40 18.21 -33.71 10.98
C GLY A 40 16.98 -34.51 11.43
N SER A 41 15.79 -33.92 11.38
CA SER A 41 14.52 -34.52 11.83
C SER A 41 13.39 -34.28 10.82
N GLU A 42 12.18 -34.79 11.10
CA GLU A 42 10.98 -34.42 10.36
C GLU A 42 10.74 -32.91 10.50
N VAL A 43 10.46 -32.24 9.38
CA VAL A 43 10.29 -30.79 9.31
C VAL A 43 8.87 -30.40 8.90
N VAL A 44 8.54 -29.15 9.17
CA VAL A 44 7.35 -28.46 8.68
C VAL A 44 7.81 -27.38 7.70
N VAL A 45 7.19 -27.33 6.52
CA VAL A 45 7.36 -26.26 5.52
C VAL A 45 6.12 -25.37 5.56
N LYS A 46 6.31 -24.08 5.80
CA LYS A 46 5.22 -23.09 5.95
C LYS A 46 5.42 -21.89 5.02
N ILE A 47 4.40 -21.50 4.27
CA ILE A 47 4.45 -20.25 3.49
C ILE A 47 4.63 -19.03 4.40
N GLN A 48 5.45 -18.08 3.96
CA GLN A 48 5.59 -16.79 4.61
C GLN A 48 4.64 -15.78 3.94
N ALA A 49 3.43 -15.68 4.48
CA ALA A 49 2.38 -14.79 3.99
C ALA A 49 1.67 -14.12 5.16
N TRP A 50 1.23 -12.87 4.98
CA TRP A 50 0.58 -12.07 6.03
C TRP A 50 -0.92 -12.38 6.18
N THR A 51 -1.27 -13.66 6.13
CA THR A 51 -2.65 -14.17 6.25
C THR A 51 -2.75 -15.27 7.31
N THR A 52 -3.94 -15.43 7.87
CA THR A 52 -4.28 -16.55 8.76
C THR A 52 -4.78 -17.75 7.95
N GLY A 53 -5.00 -18.91 8.60
CA GLY A 53 -5.59 -20.07 7.93
C GLY A 53 -4.71 -20.73 6.84
N ARG A 54 -3.39 -20.49 6.87
CA ARG A 54 -2.42 -21.00 5.87
C ARG A 54 -2.50 -22.51 5.65
N ALA A 55 -2.79 -23.29 6.69
CA ALA A 55 -2.96 -24.73 6.58
C ALA A 55 -4.16 -25.12 5.67
N GLY A 56 -5.28 -24.41 5.77
CA GLY A 56 -6.50 -24.67 4.99
C GLY A 56 -6.34 -24.43 3.49
N ILE A 57 -5.40 -23.56 3.11
CA ILE A 57 -5.04 -23.32 1.70
C ILE A 57 -3.83 -24.16 1.24
N GLY A 58 -3.40 -25.13 2.04
CA GLY A 58 -2.27 -26.02 1.72
C GLY A 58 -0.89 -25.36 1.84
N GLY A 59 -0.78 -24.24 2.56
CA GLY A 59 0.43 -23.49 2.84
C GLY A 59 1.25 -23.99 4.04
N VAL A 60 0.88 -25.12 4.64
CA VAL A 60 1.62 -25.82 5.69
C VAL A 60 1.71 -27.30 5.33
N ALA A 61 2.91 -27.89 5.36
CA ALA A 61 3.13 -29.30 5.03
C ALA A 61 4.24 -29.93 5.87
N PHE A 62 4.09 -31.21 6.22
CA PHE A 62 5.12 -31.98 6.91
C PHE A 62 5.97 -32.76 5.91
N ALA A 63 7.27 -32.84 6.14
CA ALA A 63 8.20 -33.58 5.31
C ALA A 63 9.23 -34.34 6.15
N LYS A 64 9.48 -35.59 5.77
CA LYS A 64 10.49 -36.47 6.39
C LYS A 64 11.75 -36.59 5.56
N LYS A 65 11.62 -36.39 4.24
CA LYS A 65 12.72 -36.58 3.28
C LYS A 65 13.04 -35.29 2.52
N PRO A 66 14.31 -35.07 2.13
CA PRO A 66 14.70 -33.92 1.31
C PRO A 66 13.87 -33.72 0.03
N GLU A 67 13.45 -34.81 -0.61
CA GLU A 67 12.65 -34.76 -1.84
C GLU A 67 11.25 -34.19 -1.59
N GLU A 68 10.64 -34.52 -0.45
CA GLU A 68 9.34 -34.00 -0.01
C GLU A 68 9.43 -32.50 0.29
N VAL A 69 10.50 -32.08 0.99
CA VAL A 69 10.77 -30.66 1.28
C VAL A 69 10.83 -29.87 -0.02
N ARG A 70 11.63 -30.32 -0.99
CA ARG A 70 11.77 -29.66 -2.30
C ARG A 70 10.43 -29.57 -3.04
N ALA A 71 9.66 -30.66 -3.05
CA ALA A 71 8.36 -30.71 -3.72
C ALA A 71 7.35 -29.74 -3.09
N HIS A 72 7.28 -29.70 -1.75
CA HIS A 72 6.42 -28.77 -1.03
C HIS A 72 6.83 -27.32 -1.26
N THR A 73 8.12 -27.00 -1.12
CA THR A 73 8.64 -25.64 -1.37
C THR A 73 8.33 -25.18 -2.79
N LYS A 74 8.58 -26.02 -3.81
CA LYS A 74 8.27 -25.67 -5.21
C LYS A 74 6.78 -25.36 -5.41
N ARG A 75 5.91 -26.21 -4.87
CA ARG A 75 4.45 -26.00 -4.94
C ARG A 75 4.05 -24.72 -4.23
N MET A 76 4.59 -24.47 -3.05
CA MET A 76 4.25 -23.34 -2.19
C MET A 76 4.71 -21.99 -2.74
N LEU A 77 5.91 -21.90 -3.32
CA LEU A 77 6.40 -20.69 -3.98
C LEU A 77 5.66 -20.38 -5.28
N ALA A 78 4.94 -21.36 -5.85
CA ALA A 78 4.04 -21.15 -6.98
C ALA A 78 2.62 -20.73 -6.55
N MET A 79 2.32 -20.69 -5.25
CA MET A 79 1.02 -20.26 -4.74
C MET A 79 0.89 -18.73 -4.76
N LYS A 80 -0.37 -18.28 -4.79
CA LYS A 80 -0.76 -16.91 -4.46
C LYS A 80 -1.65 -16.91 -3.23
N VAL A 81 -1.47 -15.92 -2.37
CA VAL A 81 -2.34 -15.64 -1.23
C VAL A 81 -3.11 -14.37 -1.54
N GLY A 82 -4.44 -14.49 -1.67
CA GLY A 82 -5.21 -13.46 -2.35
C GLY A 82 -4.74 -13.37 -3.81
N GLN A 83 -4.21 -12.21 -4.21
CA GLN A 83 -3.66 -11.99 -5.55
C GLN A 83 -2.12 -11.92 -5.56
N PHE A 84 -1.47 -11.99 -4.40
CA PHE A 84 -0.05 -11.73 -4.23
C PHE A 84 0.77 -13.02 -4.14
N PRO A 85 1.99 -13.07 -4.72
CA PRO A 85 2.83 -14.26 -4.73
C PRO A 85 3.39 -14.59 -3.34
N VAL A 86 3.71 -15.86 -3.11
CA VAL A 86 4.50 -16.29 -1.96
C VAL A 86 5.99 -16.23 -2.31
N GLU A 87 6.76 -15.40 -1.62
CA GLU A 87 8.18 -15.16 -1.92
C GLU A 87 9.14 -16.05 -1.11
N ALA A 88 8.69 -16.60 0.02
CA ALA A 88 9.51 -17.42 0.90
C ALA A 88 8.71 -18.50 1.63
N VAL A 89 9.41 -19.53 2.07
CA VAL A 89 8.89 -20.54 3.02
C VAL A 89 9.77 -20.61 4.26
N LEU A 90 9.18 -20.92 5.41
CA LEU A 90 9.89 -21.27 6.65
C LEU A 90 9.98 -22.80 6.73
N VAL A 91 11.19 -23.32 6.89
CA VAL A 91 11.46 -24.73 7.16
C VAL A 91 11.91 -24.86 8.61
N GLU A 92 11.16 -25.62 9.41
CA GLU A 92 11.42 -25.77 10.84
C GLU A 92 11.21 -27.19 11.35
N GLU A 93 11.77 -27.51 12.51
CA GLU A 93 11.59 -28.81 13.14
C GLU A 93 10.13 -29.05 13.56
N LYS A 94 9.68 -30.30 13.41
CA LYS A 94 8.39 -30.73 13.93
C LYS A 94 8.43 -30.82 15.46
N ILE A 95 7.42 -30.25 16.11
CA ILE A 95 7.25 -30.27 17.57
C ILE A 95 6.38 -31.46 17.99
N ASP A 96 6.77 -32.14 19.07
CA ASP A 96 5.94 -33.17 19.72
C ASP A 96 4.93 -32.53 20.69
N ILE A 97 3.73 -32.27 20.18
CA ILE A 97 2.64 -31.57 20.88
C ILE A 97 1.97 -32.48 21.92
N ASP A 98 1.80 -31.96 23.15
CA ASP A 98 0.94 -32.52 24.20
C ASP A 98 -0.36 -31.69 24.33
N ARG A 99 -0.23 -30.37 24.51
CA ARG A 99 -1.36 -29.43 24.60
C ARG A 99 -1.08 -28.15 23.83
N GLU A 100 -2.13 -27.52 23.31
CA GLU A 100 -2.05 -26.26 22.58
C GLU A 100 -2.83 -25.17 23.29
N PHE A 101 -2.22 -24.00 23.43
CA PHE A 101 -2.79 -22.82 24.06
C PHE A 101 -2.84 -21.66 23.07
N PHE A 102 -3.79 -20.75 23.26
CA PHE A 102 -3.83 -19.47 22.54
C PHE A 102 -3.36 -18.36 23.47
N LEU A 103 -2.45 -17.52 22.98
CA LEU A 103 -1.91 -16.40 23.74
C LEU A 103 -1.71 -15.20 22.81
N SER A 104 -2.43 -14.10 23.05
CA SER A 104 -2.39 -12.92 22.20
C SER A 104 -2.35 -11.64 23.01
N PHE A 105 -1.60 -10.65 22.53
CA PHE A 105 -1.56 -9.28 23.01
C PHE A 105 -2.19 -8.37 21.95
N ALA A 106 -2.97 -7.39 22.41
CA ALA A 106 -3.48 -6.30 21.56
C ALA A 106 -3.69 -5.03 22.39
N ILE A 107 -3.78 -3.86 21.74
CA ILE A 107 -4.32 -2.65 22.38
C ILE A 107 -5.84 -2.66 22.20
N ASP A 108 -6.57 -2.63 23.32
CA ASP A 108 -8.02 -2.53 23.37
C ASP A 108 -8.43 -1.06 23.34
N ASP A 109 -9.04 -0.63 22.23
CA ASP A 109 -9.45 0.75 22.02
C ASP A 109 -10.58 1.18 22.97
N ALA A 110 -11.46 0.26 23.38
CA ALA A 110 -12.55 0.55 24.30
C ALA A 110 -12.03 0.76 25.72
N ALA A 111 -11.10 -0.10 26.17
CA ALA A 111 -10.43 0.05 27.45
C ALA A 111 -9.36 1.15 27.45
N ARG A 112 -8.88 1.55 26.25
CA ARG A 112 -7.73 2.44 26.05
C ARG A 112 -6.47 1.92 26.75
N ALA A 113 -6.28 0.61 26.72
CA ALA A 113 -5.21 -0.08 27.43
C ALA A 113 -4.80 -1.37 26.70
N PRO A 114 -3.58 -1.87 26.93
CA PRO A 114 -3.19 -3.19 26.44
C PRO A 114 -3.97 -4.30 27.14
N VAL A 115 -4.23 -5.39 26.41
CA VAL A 115 -4.90 -6.58 26.92
C VAL A 115 -4.20 -7.82 26.41
N ILE A 116 -4.12 -8.85 27.26
CA ILE A 116 -3.77 -10.20 26.85
C ILE A 116 -5.04 -11.03 26.75
N ILE A 117 -5.21 -11.73 25.63
CA ILE A 117 -6.27 -12.70 25.41
C ILE A 117 -5.65 -14.08 25.48
N PHE A 118 -6.18 -14.92 26.37
CA PHE A 118 -5.67 -16.26 26.63
C PHE A 118 -6.79 -17.30 26.49
N ALA A 119 -6.48 -18.47 25.91
CA ALA A 119 -7.38 -19.61 25.97
C ALA A 119 -6.62 -20.93 26.19
N PRO A 120 -7.18 -21.87 27.00
CA PRO A 120 -6.57 -23.18 27.26
C PRO A 120 -6.62 -24.12 26.06
N GLY A 121 -7.37 -23.79 25.00
CA GLY A 121 -7.43 -24.52 23.74
C GLY A 121 -7.03 -23.64 22.56
N GLY A 122 -5.80 -23.84 22.08
CA GLY A 122 -5.23 -23.16 20.91
C GLY A 122 -5.57 -23.83 19.57
N GLY A 123 -4.85 -23.41 18.53
CA GLY A 123 -5.00 -23.93 17.16
C GLY A 123 -6.07 -23.20 16.36
N THR A 124 -6.70 -23.91 15.43
CA THR A 124 -7.69 -23.34 14.51
C THR A 124 -9.04 -23.06 15.19
N GLY A 125 -9.75 -22.04 14.71
CA GLY A 125 -11.13 -21.72 15.13
C GLY A 125 -11.21 -21.03 16.49
N ILE A 126 -10.20 -20.23 16.87
CA ILE A 126 -10.25 -19.46 18.11
C ILE A 126 -11.35 -18.39 18.06
N GLU A 127 -11.61 -17.86 16.86
CA GLU A 127 -12.65 -16.85 16.59
C GLU A 127 -14.05 -17.38 16.90
N GLU A 128 -14.32 -18.64 16.58
CA GLU A 128 -15.59 -19.32 16.89
C GLU A 128 -15.72 -19.66 18.39
N ARG A 129 -14.59 -19.71 19.11
CA ARG A 129 -14.52 -20.01 20.54
C ARG A 129 -14.21 -18.78 21.39
N ALA A 130 -14.58 -17.58 20.92
CA ALA A 130 -14.32 -16.33 21.63
C ALA A 130 -14.82 -16.33 23.10
N ALA A 131 -15.95 -16.99 23.38
CA ALA A 131 -16.49 -17.14 24.72
C ALA A 131 -15.62 -17.99 25.67
N ALA A 132 -14.73 -18.83 25.14
CA ALA A 132 -13.77 -19.63 25.90
C ALA A 132 -12.44 -18.89 26.17
N THR A 133 -12.34 -17.62 25.74
CA THR A 133 -11.16 -16.79 25.98
C THR A 133 -11.28 -16.02 27.28
N ARG A 134 -10.15 -15.79 27.93
CA ARG A 134 -9.99 -14.91 29.09
C ARG A 134 -9.27 -13.66 28.67
N ARG A 135 -9.74 -12.52 29.18
CA ARG A 135 -9.08 -11.22 28.99
C ARG A 135 -8.32 -10.90 30.27
N ILE A 136 -7.02 -10.68 30.14
CA ILE A 136 -6.10 -10.31 31.22
C ILE A 136 -5.77 -8.83 31.00
N PRO A 137 -6.31 -7.92 31.83
CA PRO A 137 -6.00 -6.50 31.74
C PRO A 137 -4.51 -6.25 31.97
N CYS A 138 -3.94 -5.31 31.23
CA CYS A 138 -2.55 -4.89 31.40
C CYS A 138 -2.48 -3.39 31.72
N ASP A 139 -1.66 -3.05 32.71
CA ASP A 139 -1.19 -1.68 32.91
C ASP A 139 -0.10 -1.38 31.86
N VAL A 140 -0.12 -0.18 31.28
CA VAL A 140 0.81 0.21 30.20
C VAL A 140 2.27 0.11 30.66
N ASP A 141 2.55 0.43 31.92
CA ASP A 141 3.91 0.45 32.45
C ASP A 141 4.30 -0.87 33.11
N ARG A 142 3.37 -1.51 33.83
CA ARG A 142 3.63 -2.65 34.69
C ARG A 142 3.30 -4.01 34.06
N GLY A 143 2.49 -4.03 32.99
CA GLY A 143 2.09 -5.26 32.32
C GLY A 143 0.85 -5.93 32.93
N PRO A 144 0.67 -7.25 32.73
CA PRO A 144 -0.58 -7.95 33.05
C PRO A 144 -0.84 -7.99 34.57
N LEU A 145 -2.10 -7.87 34.95
CA LEU A 145 -2.54 -7.95 36.34
C LEU A 145 -2.32 -9.35 36.91
N ASP A 146 -1.53 -9.45 37.98
CA ASP A 146 -1.10 -10.72 38.59
C ASP A 146 -2.27 -11.66 38.91
N SER A 147 -3.32 -11.16 39.57
CA SER A 147 -4.48 -11.97 39.95
C SER A 147 -5.20 -12.58 38.74
N ALA A 148 -5.28 -11.85 37.63
CA ALA A 148 -5.91 -12.34 36.40
C ALA A 148 -5.04 -13.38 35.68
N VAL A 149 -3.71 -13.24 35.73
CA VAL A 149 -2.77 -14.25 35.23
C VAL A 149 -2.89 -15.54 36.05
N ASP A 150 -2.90 -15.42 37.38
CA ASP A 150 -2.97 -16.57 38.28
C ASP A 150 -4.28 -17.35 38.11
N GLU A 151 -5.43 -16.65 37.96
CA GLU A 151 -6.71 -17.29 37.66
C GLU A 151 -6.69 -18.01 36.31
N ALA A 152 -6.14 -17.38 35.27
CA ALA A 152 -6.04 -17.97 33.94
C ALA A 152 -5.21 -19.27 33.96
N VAL A 153 -4.05 -19.24 34.62
CA VAL A 153 -3.15 -20.40 34.76
C VAL A 153 -3.79 -21.51 35.60
N ALA A 154 -4.43 -21.17 36.73
CA ALA A 154 -5.08 -22.14 37.60
C ALA A 154 -6.18 -22.93 36.87
N SER A 155 -6.89 -22.30 35.93
CA SER A 155 -7.93 -22.95 35.13
C SER A 155 -7.44 -24.00 34.13
N CYS A 156 -6.12 -24.14 33.93
CA CYS A 156 -5.54 -25.05 32.95
C CYS A 156 -5.23 -26.46 33.49
N GLU A 157 -5.37 -26.69 34.80
CA GLU A 157 -5.08 -27.97 35.47
C GLU A 157 -3.66 -28.51 35.15
N LEU A 158 -2.67 -27.62 35.19
CA LEU A 158 -1.28 -27.93 34.90
C LEU A 158 -0.52 -28.37 36.17
N SER A 159 0.56 -29.14 35.99
CA SER A 159 1.53 -29.36 37.07
C SER A 159 2.12 -28.04 37.54
N ALA A 160 2.58 -27.94 38.80
CA ALA A 160 3.12 -26.70 39.35
C ALA A 160 4.27 -26.11 38.50
N LYS A 161 5.13 -26.99 37.93
CA LYS A 161 6.19 -26.59 37.00
C LYS A 161 5.63 -25.95 35.72
N ASN A 162 4.63 -26.57 35.10
CA ASN A 162 4.04 -26.08 33.85
C ASN A 162 3.18 -24.84 34.07
N ALA A 163 2.46 -24.76 35.19
CA ALA A 163 1.73 -23.57 35.61
C ALA A 163 2.67 -22.36 35.74
N LYS A 164 3.83 -22.54 36.38
CA LYS A 164 4.87 -21.50 36.47
C LYS A 164 5.38 -21.06 35.09
N GLN A 165 5.70 -22.01 34.20
CA GLN A 165 6.15 -21.68 32.85
C GLN A 165 5.06 -20.95 32.02
N LEU A 166 3.79 -21.31 32.18
CA LEU A 166 2.69 -20.63 31.50
C LEU A 166 2.52 -19.20 32.01
N ASN A 167 2.58 -18.99 33.34
CA ASN A 167 2.57 -17.65 33.95
C ASN A 167 3.70 -16.77 33.39
N GLU A 168 4.94 -17.32 33.34
CA GLU A 168 6.09 -16.64 32.76
C GLU A 168 5.89 -16.33 31.27
N SER A 169 5.28 -17.24 30.50
CA SER A 169 4.99 -17.04 29.08
C SER A 169 4.00 -15.91 28.84
N ILE A 170 2.95 -15.80 29.66
CA ILE A 170 1.98 -14.69 29.60
C ILE A 170 2.68 -13.35 29.84
N ARG A 171 3.60 -13.27 30.81
CA ARG A 171 4.35 -12.03 31.10
C ARG A 171 5.37 -11.70 30.01
N LYS A 172 6.07 -12.71 29.49
CA LYS A 172 7.01 -12.54 28.37
C LYS A 172 6.32 -12.00 27.12
N LEU A 173 5.07 -12.39 26.86
CA LEU A 173 4.29 -11.88 25.73
C LEU A 173 4.16 -10.35 25.76
N PHE A 174 3.81 -9.79 26.93
CA PHE A 174 3.71 -8.34 27.11
C PHE A 174 5.04 -7.66 26.85
N ASN A 175 6.12 -8.19 27.41
CA ASN A 175 7.47 -7.64 27.23
C ASN A 175 7.91 -7.71 25.77
N ALA A 176 7.64 -8.82 25.07
CA ALA A 176 7.93 -8.98 23.66
C ALA A 176 7.17 -7.95 22.81
N ALA A 177 5.87 -7.79 23.05
CA ALA A 177 5.06 -6.79 22.36
C ALA A 177 5.59 -5.37 22.61
N ARG A 178 5.91 -5.03 23.86
CA ARG A 178 6.45 -3.71 24.22
C ARG A 178 7.84 -3.46 23.62
N SER A 179 8.69 -4.48 23.51
CA SER A 179 10.07 -4.34 23.01
C SER A 179 10.17 -3.88 21.56
N VAL A 180 9.10 -4.07 20.79
CA VAL A 180 9.01 -3.70 19.36
C VAL A 180 7.81 -2.78 19.09
N GLU A 181 7.20 -2.22 20.15
CA GLU A 181 5.99 -1.37 20.06
C GLU A 181 4.89 -2.00 19.19
N ALA A 182 4.63 -3.29 19.42
CA ALA A 182 3.64 -4.05 18.67
C ALA A 182 2.22 -3.51 18.94
N ARG A 183 1.43 -3.39 17.87
CA ARG A 183 -0.01 -3.15 17.97
C ARG A 183 -0.78 -4.42 18.31
N SER A 184 -0.29 -5.56 17.81
CA SER A 184 -0.73 -6.90 18.22
C SER A 184 0.40 -7.92 18.09
N LEU A 185 0.39 -8.90 18.98
CA LEU A 185 1.31 -10.04 18.97
C LEU A 185 0.53 -11.28 19.38
N GLU A 186 0.34 -12.20 18.45
CA GLU A 186 -0.38 -13.45 18.66
C GLU A 186 0.58 -14.63 18.57
N ILE A 187 0.47 -15.58 19.51
CA ILE A 187 1.10 -16.89 19.49
C ILE A 187 -0.03 -17.93 19.44
N ASN A 188 -0.18 -18.58 18.29
CA ASN A 188 -1.23 -19.56 18.08
C ASN A 188 -0.78 -20.73 17.18
N PRO A 189 -0.36 -21.89 17.74
CA PRO A 189 -0.42 -22.23 19.17
C PRO A 189 0.87 -21.91 19.94
N LEU A 190 0.69 -21.61 21.24
CA LEU A 190 1.72 -21.85 22.26
C LEU A 190 1.60 -23.31 22.69
N VAL A 191 2.60 -24.12 22.38
CA VAL A 191 2.59 -25.57 22.57
C VAL A 191 3.23 -25.95 23.89
N LEU A 192 2.56 -26.77 24.69
CA LEU A 192 3.22 -27.61 25.70
C LEU A 192 3.66 -28.90 25.01
N THR A 193 4.96 -29.17 25.03
CA THR A 193 5.52 -30.40 24.44
C THR A 193 5.32 -31.60 25.36
N LYS A 194 5.42 -32.81 24.80
CA LYS A 194 5.46 -34.06 25.58
C LYS A 194 6.65 -34.13 26.56
N THR A 195 7.69 -33.33 26.33
CA THR A 195 8.85 -33.20 27.24
C THR A 195 8.61 -32.19 28.37
N GLY A 196 7.44 -31.53 28.41
CA GLY A 196 7.03 -30.63 29.49
C GLY A 196 7.59 -29.21 29.36
N GLU A 197 7.79 -28.73 28.14
CA GLU A 197 8.31 -27.40 27.84
C GLU A 197 7.33 -26.60 26.98
N PHE A 198 7.27 -25.28 27.19
CA PHE A 198 6.48 -24.40 26.33
C PHE A 198 7.29 -23.89 25.13
N VAL A 199 6.70 -24.00 23.94
CA VAL A 199 7.29 -23.59 22.65
C VAL A 199 6.27 -22.77 21.85
N ALA A 200 6.67 -21.59 21.37
CA ALA A 200 5.85 -20.77 20.47
C ALA A 200 5.94 -21.34 19.04
N ALA A 201 4.95 -22.15 18.67
CA ALA A 201 4.97 -22.91 17.41
C ALA A 201 4.65 -22.04 16.18
N ASP A 202 3.88 -20.97 16.37
CA ASP A 202 3.53 -20.00 15.34
C ASP A 202 3.34 -18.63 16.00
N CYS A 203 3.53 -17.56 15.24
CA CYS A 203 3.22 -16.23 15.69
C CYS A 203 2.86 -15.27 14.56
N ARG A 204 2.06 -14.26 14.90
CA ARG A 204 1.75 -13.12 14.05
C ARG A 204 1.99 -11.85 14.83
N ILE A 205 2.81 -10.94 14.29
CA ILE A 205 3.13 -9.67 14.94
C ILE A 205 2.80 -8.53 13.98
N THR A 206 2.10 -7.53 14.49
CA THR A 206 1.93 -6.24 13.82
C THR A 206 2.55 -5.13 14.65
N ILE A 207 3.27 -4.24 13.98
CA ILE A 207 4.03 -3.14 14.59
C ILE A 207 3.23 -1.85 14.43
N ASP A 208 3.33 -0.93 15.40
CA ASP A 208 2.84 0.42 15.19
C ASP A 208 3.58 1.08 14.01
N ASP A 209 2.85 1.55 12.99
CA ASP A 209 3.43 2.21 11.81
C ASP A 209 4.30 3.41 12.22
N TYR A 210 3.92 4.12 13.30
CA TYR A 210 4.69 5.22 13.86
C TYR A 210 5.92 4.81 14.66
N ALA A 211 6.05 3.53 15.01
CA ALA A 211 7.21 2.98 15.71
C ALA A 211 8.27 2.42 14.77
N VAL A 212 7.93 2.12 13.51
CA VAL A 212 8.87 1.51 12.55
C VAL A 212 10.19 2.28 12.44
N ALA A 213 10.16 3.61 12.42
CA ALA A 213 11.37 4.43 12.34
C ALA A 213 12.28 4.31 13.58
N ARG A 214 11.75 3.89 14.73
CA ARG A 214 12.52 3.61 15.96
C ARG A 214 13.08 2.18 16.00
N HIS A 215 12.66 1.33 15.06
CA HIS A 215 12.98 -0.09 15.01
C HIS A 215 13.60 -0.51 13.66
N PRO A 216 14.74 0.10 13.25
CA PRO A 216 15.40 -0.22 11.98
C PRO A 216 15.83 -1.69 11.89
N GLU A 217 16.10 -2.34 13.02
CA GLU A 217 16.47 -3.75 13.12
C GLU A 217 15.38 -4.72 12.62
N LEU A 218 14.12 -4.26 12.51
CA LEU A 218 13.00 -5.07 12.02
C LEU A 218 13.01 -5.22 10.49
N GLY A 219 13.76 -4.39 9.77
CA GLY A 219 13.86 -4.47 8.30
C GLY A 219 12.54 -4.21 7.58
N ILE A 220 11.63 -3.44 8.19
CA ILE A 220 10.36 -3.05 7.57
C ILE A 220 10.64 -1.93 6.58
N GLU A 221 10.48 -2.22 5.28
CA GLU A 221 10.74 -1.25 4.20
C GLU A 221 9.70 -0.12 4.17
N ILE A 222 8.42 -0.46 4.35
CA ILE A 222 7.31 0.49 4.25
C ILE A 222 6.43 0.38 5.49
N ALA A 223 6.38 1.47 6.26
CA ALA A 223 5.53 1.61 7.44
C ALA A 223 4.07 1.94 7.04
N ARG A 224 3.39 0.99 6.42
CA ARG A 224 1.99 1.14 5.98
C ARG A 224 1.18 -0.13 6.24
N GLU A 225 -0.13 0.05 6.27
CA GLU A 225 -1.09 -1.03 6.35
C GLU A 225 -1.27 -1.75 5.01
N PHE A 226 -0.48 -2.81 4.82
CA PHE A 226 -0.69 -3.77 3.74
C PHE A 226 -1.05 -5.15 4.30
N ASP A 227 -1.79 -5.93 3.52
CA ASP A 227 -2.07 -7.35 3.78
C ASP A 227 -1.12 -8.31 3.05
N HIS A 228 -0.12 -7.76 2.37
CA HIS A 228 0.93 -8.45 1.63
C HIS A 228 2.25 -7.66 1.70
N PRO A 229 3.42 -8.31 1.51
CA PRO A 229 4.67 -7.59 1.33
C PRO A 229 4.54 -6.56 0.19
N PRO A 230 5.16 -5.37 0.30
CA PRO A 230 4.98 -4.33 -0.70
C PRO A 230 5.27 -4.81 -2.11
N THR A 231 4.37 -4.50 -3.04
CA THR A 231 4.57 -4.71 -4.48
C THR A 231 5.58 -3.72 -5.05
N ALA A 232 6.09 -4.00 -6.25
CA ALA A 232 6.99 -3.07 -6.93
C ALA A 232 6.31 -1.71 -7.21
N LEU A 233 5.01 -1.70 -7.53
CA LEU A 233 4.26 -0.47 -7.75
C LEU A 233 4.07 0.34 -6.46
N GLU A 234 3.84 -0.33 -5.32
CA GLU A 234 3.75 0.33 -4.01
C GLU A 234 5.10 0.91 -3.57
N ARG A 235 6.23 0.25 -3.87
CA ARG A 235 7.57 0.82 -3.64
C ARG A 235 7.79 2.10 -4.43
N VAL A 236 7.41 2.13 -5.71
CA VAL A 236 7.45 3.35 -6.53
C VAL A 236 6.57 4.45 -5.92
N ALA A 237 5.35 4.11 -5.50
CA ALA A 237 4.44 5.06 -4.89
C ALA A 237 4.96 5.62 -3.56
N TYR A 238 5.56 4.77 -2.73
CA TYR A 238 6.16 5.20 -1.47
C TYR A 238 7.38 6.11 -1.68
N ALA A 239 8.22 5.83 -2.68
CA ALA A 239 9.33 6.69 -3.04
C ALA A 239 8.86 8.11 -3.45
N VAL A 240 7.74 8.21 -4.18
CA VAL A 240 7.12 9.51 -4.49
C VAL A 240 6.70 10.24 -3.22
N GLU A 241 6.01 9.57 -2.30
CA GLU A 241 5.57 10.17 -1.03
C GLU A 241 6.76 10.67 -0.18
N GLN A 242 7.83 9.88 -0.10
CA GLN A 242 9.02 10.27 0.65
C GLN A 242 9.79 11.44 0.01
N SER A 243 9.61 11.67 -1.31
CA SER A 243 10.31 12.73 -2.03
C SER A 243 9.63 14.10 -1.99
N ASP A 244 8.34 14.18 -1.66
CA ASP A 244 7.56 15.41 -1.59
C ASP A 244 6.69 15.39 -0.33
N HIS A 245 6.91 16.31 0.62
CA HIS A 245 6.14 16.35 1.88
C HIS A 245 4.94 17.30 1.83
N ARG A 246 4.61 17.86 0.66
CA ARG A 246 3.42 18.69 0.47
C ARG A 246 2.19 17.79 0.33
N GLY A 247 1.35 17.77 1.34
CA GLY A 247 0.20 16.87 1.44
C GLY A 247 0.59 15.39 1.53
N THR A 248 -0.42 14.53 1.54
CA THR A 248 -0.30 13.07 1.65
C THR A 248 -0.44 12.44 0.28
N PHE A 249 0.33 11.39 0.00
CA PHE A 249 0.08 10.43 -1.06
C PHE A 249 0.17 9.01 -0.50
N TYR A 250 -0.99 8.41 -0.27
CA TYR A 250 -1.10 6.99 0.07
C TYR A 250 -1.48 6.18 -1.18
N PHE A 251 -0.86 5.01 -1.35
CA PHE A 251 -1.21 4.04 -2.38
C PHE A 251 -1.10 2.64 -1.78
N ALA A 252 -2.13 1.82 -2.00
CA ALA A 252 -2.13 0.38 -1.75
C ALA A 252 -2.78 -0.31 -2.96
N GLN A 253 -2.16 -1.37 -3.45
CA GLN A 253 -2.75 -2.21 -4.48
C GLN A 253 -3.76 -3.16 -3.82
N LEU A 254 -4.94 -3.28 -4.44
CA LEU A 254 -6.03 -4.13 -3.96
C LEU A 254 -6.25 -5.28 -4.94
N ALA A 255 -7.29 -5.22 -5.77
CA ALA A 255 -7.56 -6.24 -6.76
C ALA A 255 -6.73 -6.04 -8.04
N THR A 256 -6.11 -7.10 -8.53
CA THR A 256 -5.44 -7.10 -9.86
C THR A 256 -6.32 -7.68 -10.97
N ALA A 257 -7.50 -8.18 -10.62
CA ALA A 257 -8.47 -8.74 -11.57
C ALA A 257 -9.89 -8.58 -11.02
N ALA A 258 -10.85 -8.33 -11.92
CA ALA A 258 -12.26 -8.28 -11.59
C ALA A 258 -12.87 -9.71 -11.55
N PRO A 259 -13.67 -10.06 -10.52
CA PRO A 259 -14.50 -11.26 -10.52
C PRO A 259 -15.47 -11.30 -11.71
N LYS A 260 -16.00 -12.49 -12.04
CA LYS A 260 -16.87 -12.68 -13.22
C LYS A 260 -18.18 -11.89 -13.17
N ASP A 261 -18.67 -11.62 -11.97
CA ASP A 261 -19.89 -10.87 -11.67
C ASP A 261 -19.66 -9.36 -11.50
N SER A 262 -18.41 -8.90 -11.63
CA SER A 262 -18.06 -7.49 -11.60
C SER A 262 -18.18 -6.83 -12.97
N LYS A 263 -18.54 -5.55 -12.97
CA LYS A 263 -18.55 -4.68 -14.17
C LYS A 263 -17.14 -4.26 -14.63
N GLY A 264 -16.10 -4.63 -13.89
CA GLY A 264 -14.71 -4.40 -14.26
C GLY A 264 -13.88 -3.79 -13.14
N LEU A 265 -12.59 -3.65 -13.43
CA LEU A 265 -11.60 -3.12 -12.50
C LEU A 265 -11.49 -1.60 -12.63
N VAL A 266 -11.54 -0.85 -11.53
CA VAL A 266 -11.55 0.62 -11.54
C VAL A 266 -10.32 1.16 -10.81
N GLY A 267 -9.59 2.07 -11.47
CA GLY A 267 -8.54 2.84 -10.81
C GLY A 267 -9.19 3.89 -9.92
N PHE A 268 -8.93 3.82 -8.62
CA PHE A 268 -9.60 4.68 -7.63
C PHE A 268 -8.67 5.76 -7.09
N HIS A 269 -9.14 7.00 -7.04
CA HIS A 269 -8.39 8.16 -6.56
C HIS A 269 -9.17 8.90 -5.47
N GLY A 270 -8.83 8.64 -4.22
CA GLY A 270 -9.42 9.28 -3.05
C GLY A 270 -8.80 10.64 -2.70
N ALA A 271 -9.59 11.48 -2.03
CA ALA A 271 -9.13 12.70 -1.37
C ALA A 271 -9.73 12.81 0.05
N GLY A 272 -8.96 12.38 1.03
CA GLY A 272 -9.29 12.29 2.45
C GLY A 272 -9.91 10.95 2.82
N GLY A 273 -9.41 10.30 3.89
CA GLY A 273 -9.76 8.92 4.27
C GLY A 273 -11.27 8.62 4.30
N GLY A 274 -12.04 9.27 5.20
CA GLY A 274 -13.47 8.98 5.36
C GLY A 274 -14.32 9.20 4.11
N GLY A 275 -14.08 10.29 3.37
CA GLY A 275 -14.81 10.58 2.12
C GLY A 275 -14.43 9.64 0.98
N SER A 276 -13.18 9.18 0.95
CA SER A 276 -12.71 8.19 0.00
C SER A 276 -13.39 6.84 0.24
N MET A 277 -13.43 6.36 1.48
CA MET A 277 -14.11 5.10 1.83
C MET A 277 -15.60 5.11 1.44
N MET A 278 -16.33 6.19 1.75
CA MET A 278 -17.73 6.35 1.30
C MET A 278 -17.87 6.30 -0.23
N SER A 279 -16.88 6.81 -0.96
CA SER A 279 -16.89 6.80 -2.42
C SER A 279 -16.51 5.42 -3.00
N MET A 280 -15.67 4.66 -2.31
CA MET A 280 -15.41 3.26 -2.62
C MET A 280 -16.69 2.44 -2.50
N ASP A 281 -17.45 2.62 -1.41
CA ASP A 281 -18.74 1.94 -1.22
C ASP A 281 -19.72 2.26 -2.36
N ALA A 282 -19.77 3.51 -2.82
CA ALA A 282 -20.62 3.90 -3.95
C ALA A 282 -20.24 3.17 -5.25
N ILE A 283 -18.95 3.01 -5.53
CA ILE A 283 -18.45 2.30 -6.73
C ILE A 283 -18.64 0.79 -6.63
N VAL A 284 -18.40 0.21 -5.46
CA VAL A 284 -18.67 -1.22 -5.20
C VAL A 284 -20.17 -1.51 -5.33
N ASN A 285 -21.04 -0.66 -4.77
CA ASN A 285 -22.49 -0.77 -4.92
C ASN A 285 -22.96 -0.59 -6.37
N ALA A 286 -22.22 0.13 -7.19
CA ALA A 286 -22.46 0.22 -8.64
C ALA A 286 -22.03 -1.05 -9.41
N GLY A 287 -21.39 -2.01 -8.75
CA GLY A 287 -21.00 -3.33 -9.28
C GLY A 287 -19.56 -3.43 -9.77
N PHE A 288 -18.69 -2.49 -9.40
CA PHE A 288 -17.29 -2.49 -9.82
C PHE A 288 -16.34 -3.07 -8.77
N THR A 289 -15.16 -3.48 -9.22
CA THR A 289 -14.06 -3.90 -8.34
C THR A 289 -12.98 -2.83 -8.34
N ILE A 290 -12.48 -2.46 -7.16
CA ILE A 290 -11.50 -1.40 -7.02
C ILE A 290 -10.07 -1.97 -7.12
N ALA A 291 -9.26 -1.40 -8.00
CA ALA A 291 -7.89 -1.85 -8.27
C ALA A 291 -6.91 -1.51 -7.15
N ASN A 292 -7.11 -0.35 -6.54
CA ASN A 292 -6.18 0.25 -5.60
C ASN A 292 -6.95 1.15 -4.62
N PHE A 293 -6.35 1.42 -3.46
CA PHE A 293 -6.71 2.57 -2.65
C PHE A 293 -5.65 3.64 -2.85
N THR A 294 -6.08 4.87 -3.16
CA THR A 294 -5.18 6.03 -3.20
C THR A 294 -5.80 7.17 -2.43
N ASP A 295 -4.99 7.88 -1.64
CA ASP A 295 -5.39 9.11 -0.98
C ASP A 295 -4.41 10.22 -1.33
N THR A 296 -4.90 11.30 -1.95
CA THR A 296 -4.16 12.56 -2.12
C THR A 296 -4.85 13.67 -1.34
N SER A 297 -4.55 13.75 -0.05
CA SER A 297 -5.15 14.69 0.92
C SER A 297 -4.10 15.65 1.50
N GLY A 298 -4.51 16.58 2.38
CA GLY A 298 -3.57 17.48 3.06
C GLY A 298 -2.97 18.58 2.16
N ASN A 299 -3.68 18.98 1.10
CA ASN A 299 -3.23 19.95 0.09
C ASN A 299 -1.95 19.51 -0.66
N PRO A 300 -2.03 18.39 -1.41
CA PRO A 300 -0.91 17.89 -2.18
C PRO A 300 -0.57 18.83 -3.35
N SER A 301 0.70 18.83 -3.75
CA SER A 301 1.16 19.53 -4.94
C SER A 301 0.51 18.96 -6.22
N ALA A 302 0.42 19.77 -7.28
CA ALA A 302 -0.11 19.28 -8.55
C ALA A 302 0.74 18.14 -9.13
N SER A 303 2.06 18.21 -8.93
CA SER A 303 3.00 17.17 -9.35
C SER A 303 2.81 15.87 -8.58
N LYS A 304 2.50 15.91 -7.28
CA LYS A 304 2.18 14.72 -6.48
C LYS A 304 0.88 14.06 -6.96
N VAL A 305 -0.16 14.84 -7.27
CA VAL A 305 -1.41 14.33 -7.84
C VAL A 305 -1.19 13.71 -9.23
N TYR A 306 -0.38 14.37 -10.07
CA TYR A 306 0.06 13.82 -11.37
C TYR A 306 0.74 12.45 -11.20
N ARG A 307 1.70 12.33 -10.26
CA ARG A 307 2.40 11.06 -10.01
C ARG A 307 1.46 9.98 -9.49
N ALA A 308 0.54 10.33 -8.59
CA ALA A 308 -0.49 9.41 -8.11
C ALA A 308 -1.35 8.87 -9.28
N ALA A 309 -1.81 9.75 -10.17
CA ALA A 309 -2.60 9.34 -11.34
C ALA A 309 -1.81 8.44 -12.30
N ARG A 310 -0.54 8.77 -12.56
CA ARG A 310 0.38 7.95 -13.38
C ARG A 310 0.58 6.55 -12.77
N ILE A 311 0.72 6.45 -11.44
CA ILE A 311 0.87 5.19 -10.71
C ILE A 311 -0.41 4.35 -10.77
N ILE A 312 -1.58 4.96 -10.56
CA ILE A 312 -2.87 4.27 -10.70
C ILE A 312 -3.03 3.69 -12.11
N LEU A 313 -2.69 4.49 -13.12
CA LEU A 313 -2.76 4.12 -14.54
C LEU A 313 -1.59 3.22 -15.00
N ALA A 314 -0.66 2.85 -14.13
CA ALA A 314 0.29 1.78 -14.45
C ALA A 314 -0.34 0.38 -14.28
N GLN A 315 -1.50 0.29 -13.66
CA GLN A 315 -2.25 -0.96 -13.50
C GLN A 315 -3.02 -1.28 -14.80
N PRO A 316 -2.93 -2.52 -15.33
CA PRO A 316 -3.64 -2.90 -16.54
C PRO A 316 -5.12 -3.19 -16.30
N ASP A 317 -5.87 -3.38 -17.39
CA ASP A 317 -7.25 -3.88 -17.41
C ASP A 317 -8.31 -3.01 -16.72
N LEU A 318 -7.95 -1.77 -16.37
CA LEU A 318 -8.91 -0.80 -15.83
C LEU A 318 -9.99 -0.49 -16.86
N VAL A 319 -11.26 -0.50 -16.46
CA VAL A 319 -12.40 -0.10 -17.30
C VAL A 319 -12.71 1.40 -17.20
N GLY A 320 -12.13 2.08 -16.22
CA GLY A 320 -12.27 3.51 -16.00
C GLY A 320 -11.47 4.01 -14.80
N TYR A 321 -11.38 5.32 -14.68
CA TYR A 321 -10.72 6.02 -13.58
C TYR A 321 -11.76 6.80 -12.78
N PHE A 322 -11.87 6.53 -11.49
CA PHE A 322 -12.84 7.16 -10.62
C PHE A 322 -12.16 7.88 -9.48
N GLY A 323 -12.43 9.17 -9.31
CA GLY A 323 -11.89 9.98 -8.24
C GLY A 323 -13.00 10.61 -7.39
N SER A 324 -12.90 10.53 -6.08
CA SER A 324 -13.85 11.21 -5.18
C SER A 324 -13.32 11.27 -3.75
N GLY A 325 -13.61 12.37 -3.07
CA GLY A 325 -13.22 12.58 -1.67
C GLY A 325 -14.11 13.61 -0.97
N SER A 326 -13.89 13.84 0.33
CA SER A 326 -14.75 14.76 1.10
C SER A 326 -14.52 16.22 0.70
N GLY A 327 -13.30 16.57 0.29
CA GLY A 327 -13.01 17.92 -0.20
C GLY A 327 -13.00 19.00 0.88
N VAL A 328 -12.97 18.61 2.16
CA VAL A 328 -13.16 19.52 3.32
C VAL A 328 -11.87 20.12 3.88
N ALA A 329 -10.71 19.76 3.32
CA ALA A 329 -9.45 20.42 3.66
C ALA A 329 -9.34 21.78 2.94
N SER A 330 -8.46 22.67 3.40
CA SER A 330 -8.02 23.89 2.68
C SER A 330 -7.19 23.56 1.43
N GLN A 331 -7.61 22.54 0.69
CA GLN A 331 -6.97 22.03 -0.51
C GLN A 331 -7.57 22.72 -1.72
N GLU A 332 -6.71 23.40 -2.46
CA GLU A 332 -7.08 24.07 -3.72
C GLU A 332 -7.29 23.00 -4.80
N GLN A 333 -8.54 22.75 -5.15
CA GLN A 333 -8.90 21.62 -6.01
C GLN A 333 -8.35 21.77 -7.44
N TYR A 334 -8.10 22.99 -7.90
CA TYR A 334 -7.53 23.21 -9.23
C TYR A 334 -6.12 22.62 -9.37
N TRP A 335 -5.32 22.53 -8.30
CA TRP A 335 -4.01 21.85 -8.36
C TRP A 335 -4.18 20.36 -8.65
N SER A 336 -5.18 19.74 -8.03
CA SER A 336 -5.50 18.34 -8.31
C SER A 336 -5.97 18.17 -9.76
N ALA A 337 -6.84 19.07 -10.25
CA ALA A 337 -7.27 19.05 -11.64
C ALA A 337 -6.12 19.22 -12.64
N TYR A 338 -5.16 20.11 -12.39
CA TYR A 338 -3.99 20.25 -13.25
C TYR A 338 -3.14 18.97 -13.27
N GLY A 339 -2.85 18.38 -12.10
CA GLY A 339 -2.11 17.12 -12.01
C GLY A 339 -2.77 15.98 -12.80
N LEU A 340 -4.08 15.82 -12.63
CA LEU A 340 -4.89 14.85 -13.38
C LEU A 340 -4.88 15.12 -14.89
N ALA A 341 -5.14 16.36 -15.28
CA ALA A 341 -5.21 16.77 -16.68
C ALA A 341 -3.89 16.47 -17.41
N LYS A 342 -2.75 16.78 -16.79
CA LYS A 342 -1.43 16.44 -17.33
C LYS A 342 -1.26 14.93 -17.50
N ALA A 343 -1.54 14.15 -16.46
CA ALA A 343 -1.34 12.69 -16.48
C ALA A 343 -2.21 12.03 -17.56
N PHE A 344 -3.49 12.42 -17.66
CA PHE A 344 -4.41 11.88 -18.65
C PHE A 344 -4.00 12.25 -20.07
N TRP A 345 -3.51 13.47 -20.27
CA TRP A 345 -3.01 13.90 -21.56
C TRP A 345 -1.75 13.13 -21.97
N GLU A 346 -0.76 12.98 -21.10
CA GLU A 346 0.48 12.28 -21.45
C GLU A 346 0.26 10.80 -21.75
N LEU A 347 -0.68 10.17 -21.07
CA LEU A 347 -1.01 8.78 -21.29
C LEU A 347 -1.98 8.59 -22.47
N ASP A 348 -2.44 9.67 -23.09
CA ASP A 348 -3.45 9.67 -24.15
C ASP A 348 -4.65 8.81 -23.74
N LEU A 349 -5.19 9.13 -22.55
CA LEU A 349 -6.16 8.29 -21.85
C LEU A 349 -7.40 8.01 -22.71
N ASP A 350 -7.83 6.77 -22.68
CA ASP A 350 -8.83 6.27 -23.61
C ASP A 350 -9.88 5.34 -22.96
N ILE A 351 -9.99 5.43 -21.63
CA ILE A 351 -11.04 4.89 -20.76
C ILE A 351 -11.76 6.04 -20.02
N PRO A 352 -13.05 5.89 -19.64
CA PRO A 352 -13.83 6.97 -19.05
C PRO A 352 -13.31 7.40 -17.68
N VAL A 353 -13.47 8.69 -17.38
CA VAL A 353 -13.06 9.28 -16.10
C VAL A 353 -14.21 10.06 -15.47
N VAL A 354 -14.45 9.81 -14.18
CA VAL A 354 -15.35 10.62 -13.35
C VAL A 354 -14.61 11.05 -12.10
N ILE A 355 -14.45 12.36 -11.90
CA ILE A 355 -13.77 12.92 -10.72
C ILE A 355 -14.72 13.88 -10.00
N ARG A 356 -14.91 13.68 -8.70
CA ARG A 356 -15.52 14.65 -7.80
C ARG A 356 -14.45 15.35 -6.97
N LEU A 357 -14.27 16.64 -7.24
CA LEU A 357 -13.34 17.53 -6.54
C LEU A 357 -14.12 18.52 -5.70
N GLY A 358 -14.59 18.09 -4.52
CA GLY A 358 -15.22 19.00 -3.58
C GLY A 358 -14.20 19.94 -2.92
N GLY A 359 -14.55 21.19 -2.66
CA GLY A 359 -13.73 22.07 -1.80
C GLY A 359 -13.43 23.45 -2.37
N ASN A 360 -12.30 24.03 -1.98
CA ASN A 360 -11.85 25.33 -2.50
C ASN A 360 -11.66 25.26 -4.01
N THR A 361 -12.08 26.33 -4.70
CA THR A 361 -11.86 26.51 -6.15
C THR A 361 -12.33 25.33 -7.03
N GLU A 362 -13.31 24.56 -6.54
CA GLU A 362 -13.90 23.40 -7.24
C GLU A 362 -14.45 23.75 -8.62
N ASP A 363 -15.05 24.93 -8.80
CA ASP A 363 -15.58 25.39 -10.08
C ASP A 363 -14.50 25.45 -11.16
N ARG A 364 -13.31 26.00 -10.82
CA ARG A 364 -12.15 26.05 -11.72
C ARG A 364 -11.60 24.65 -11.98
N ALA A 365 -11.57 23.80 -10.96
CA ALA A 365 -11.09 22.43 -11.09
C ALA A 365 -11.94 21.63 -12.09
N VAL A 366 -13.28 21.74 -11.98
CA VAL A 366 -14.23 21.11 -12.91
C VAL A 366 -14.08 21.67 -14.33
N ASP A 367 -13.90 22.98 -14.48
CA ASP A 367 -13.65 23.60 -15.79
C ASP A 367 -12.38 23.04 -16.48
N ILE A 368 -11.27 22.94 -15.74
CA ILE A 368 -10.01 22.38 -16.26
C ILE A 368 -10.23 20.94 -16.79
N LEU A 369 -10.92 20.09 -16.02
CA LEU A 369 -11.19 18.71 -16.41
C LEU A 369 -12.06 18.63 -17.67
N HIS A 370 -13.13 19.43 -17.75
CA HIS A 370 -14.01 19.45 -18.92
C HIS A 370 -13.34 20.02 -20.17
N ARG A 371 -12.49 21.05 -20.04
CA ARG A 371 -11.68 21.56 -21.16
C ARG A 371 -10.68 20.50 -21.64
N MET A 372 -9.99 19.82 -20.71
CA MET A 372 -9.04 18.76 -21.04
C MET A 372 -9.72 17.56 -21.71
N SER A 373 -10.96 17.22 -21.34
CA SER A 373 -11.71 16.13 -21.97
C SER A 373 -11.80 16.25 -23.50
N LYS A 374 -11.76 17.47 -24.05
CA LYS A 374 -11.82 17.72 -25.50
C LYS A 374 -10.54 17.32 -26.24
N LEU A 375 -9.43 17.13 -25.51
CA LEU A 375 -8.12 16.74 -26.04
C LEU A 375 -7.83 15.24 -25.86
N LEU A 376 -8.78 14.48 -25.30
CA LEU A 376 -8.65 13.07 -24.96
C LEU A 376 -9.60 12.21 -25.79
N ARG A 377 -9.35 10.89 -25.82
CA ARG A 377 -10.14 9.93 -26.61
C ARG A 377 -11.36 9.39 -25.87
N SER A 378 -11.52 9.77 -24.61
CA SER A 378 -12.56 9.30 -23.73
C SER A 378 -13.04 10.43 -22.82
N PRO A 379 -14.33 10.46 -22.44
CA PRO A 379 -14.87 11.52 -21.60
C PRO A 379 -14.19 11.59 -20.24
N VAL A 380 -13.92 12.82 -19.80
CA VAL A 380 -13.49 13.18 -18.45
C VAL A 380 -14.53 14.14 -17.88
N GLU A 381 -15.27 13.70 -16.86
CA GLU A 381 -16.34 14.49 -16.23
C GLU A 381 -15.95 14.89 -14.80
N GLY A 382 -16.03 16.19 -14.52
CA GLY A 382 -15.73 16.79 -13.22
C GLY A 382 -17.00 17.15 -12.46
N TYR A 383 -17.02 16.86 -11.15
CA TYR A 383 -18.15 17.07 -10.25
C TYR A 383 -17.72 17.84 -8.99
N ARG A 384 -18.69 18.50 -8.36
CA ARG A 384 -18.49 19.37 -7.19
C ARG A 384 -18.90 18.68 -5.90
N LYS A 385 -18.69 19.35 -4.76
CA LYS A 385 -19.09 18.81 -3.45
C LYS A 385 -20.59 18.51 -3.33
N THR A 386 -21.44 19.22 -4.09
CA THR A 386 -22.91 19.06 -4.10
C THR A 386 -23.37 17.79 -4.80
N ASP A 387 -22.54 17.23 -5.68
CA ASP A 387 -22.83 15.97 -6.34
C ASP A 387 -22.49 14.83 -5.39
N THR A 388 -23.42 13.89 -5.18
CA THR A 388 -23.18 12.81 -4.21
C THR A 388 -22.28 11.72 -4.82
N PRO A 389 -21.50 10.97 -4.01
CA PRO A 389 -20.75 9.82 -4.51
C PRO A 389 -21.61 8.79 -5.27
N ALA A 390 -22.87 8.58 -4.84
CA ALA A 390 -23.79 7.67 -5.51
C ALA A 390 -24.20 8.16 -6.92
N THR A 391 -24.47 9.47 -7.06
CA THR A 391 -24.81 10.10 -8.34
C THR A 391 -23.67 9.93 -9.34
N ILE A 392 -22.44 10.27 -8.94
CA ILE A 392 -21.27 10.19 -9.83
C ILE A 392 -20.87 8.74 -10.12
N ALA A 393 -21.08 7.80 -9.18
CA ALA A 393 -20.84 6.37 -9.42
C ALA A 393 -21.83 5.79 -10.44
N THR A 394 -23.09 6.25 -10.40
CA THR A 394 -24.11 5.89 -11.40
C THR A 394 -23.69 6.39 -12.77
N ARG A 395 -23.27 7.65 -12.86
CA ARG A 395 -22.76 8.24 -14.10
C ARG A 395 -21.52 7.51 -14.63
N PHE A 396 -20.58 7.18 -13.74
CA PHE A 396 -19.40 6.40 -14.10
C PHE A 396 -19.81 5.06 -14.73
N ALA A 397 -20.81 4.37 -14.18
CA ALA A 397 -21.31 3.12 -14.74
C ALA A 397 -21.85 3.29 -16.17
N GLU A 398 -22.62 4.35 -16.43
CA GLU A 398 -23.13 4.66 -17.78
C GLU A 398 -21.98 4.90 -18.78
N LEU A 399 -20.95 5.65 -18.38
CA LEU A 399 -19.81 5.92 -19.25
C LEU A 399 -19.00 4.65 -19.55
N VAL A 400 -18.82 3.77 -18.57
CA VAL A 400 -18.14 2.48 -18.76
C VAL A 400 -18.95 1.58 -19.71
N GLU A 401 -20.27 1.50 -19.54
CA GLU A 401 -21.14 0.74 -20.45
C GLU A 401 -21.04 1.25 -21.89
N ASN A 402 -21.07 2.58 -22.08
CA ASN A 402 -20.94 3.22 -23.39
C ASN A 402 -19.55 3.07 -24.02
N SER A 403 -18.52 2.72 -23.24
CA SER A 403 -17.15 2.52 -23.74
C SER A 403 -16.96 1.20 -24.51
N GLY A 404 -17.99 0.34 -24.55
CA GLY A 404 -17.98 -0.89 -25.36
C GLY A 404 -17.03 -1.97 -24.84
N GLY A 405 -16.78 -2.01 -23.53
CA GLY A 405 -15.91 -3.03 -22.90
C GLY A 405 -14.41 -2.78 -23.09
N LYS A 406 -14.04 -1.54 -23.41
CA LYS A 406 -12.64 -1.15 -23.54
C LYS A 406 -11.90 -1.27 -22.22
N LYS A 407 -10.66 -1.77 -22.28
CA LYS A 407 -9.77 -1.93 -21.14
C LYS A 407 -8.48 -1.15 -21.33
N TRP A 408 -8.05 -0.53 -20.24
CA TRP A 408 -6.83 0.24 -20.20
C TRP A 408 -5.60 -0.66 -20.38
N LYS A 409 -4.68 -0.18 -21.22
CA LYS A 409 -3.35 -0.77 -21.39
C LYS A 409 -2.35 0.29 -20.94
N PRO A 410 -1.51 0.02 -19.92
CA PRO A 410 -0.49 0.95 -19.45
C PRO A 410 0.47 1.34 -20.58
N ARG A 411 0.93 2.59 -20.58
CA ARG A 411 1.76 3.17 -21.65
C ARG A 411 2.83 4.07 -21.08
N ILE A 412 3.95 4.14 -21.78
CA ILE A 412 4.94 5.20 -21.58
C ILE A 412 4.31 6.54 -21.98
N PRO A 413 4.56 7.62 -21.21
CA PRO A 413 4.00 8.93 -21.50
C PRO A 413 4.48 9.42 -22.87
N ARG A 414 3.55 9.99 -23.65
CA ARG A 414 3.93 10.71 -24.86
C ARG A 414 4.63 12.01 -24.47
N ALA A 415 5.67 12.34 -25.22
CA ALA A 415 6.35 13.62 -25.13
C ALA A 415 6.24 14.35 -26.49
N PRO A 416 6.12 15.68 -26.50
CA PRO A 416 6.06 16.45 -27.75
C PRO A 416 7.32 16.24 -28.62
N HIS A 417 7.16 16.26 -29.94
CA HIS A 417 8.29 16.02 -30.86
C HIS A 417 9.40 17.06 -30.72
N PHE A 418 9.04 18.32 -30.42
CA PHE A 418 9.99 19.43 -30.38
C PHE A 418 11.11 19.24 -29.36
N ILE A 419 10.92 18.44 -28.29
CA ILE A 419 11.96 18.21 -27.27
C ILE A 419 13.24 17.56 -27.84
N LYS A 420 13.15 16.95 -29.03
CA LYS A 420 14.28 16.32 -29.74
C LYS A 420 14.96 17.25 -30.72
N ASP A 421 14.44 18.46 -30.91
CA ASP A 421 14.98 19.44 -31.85
C ASP A 421 16.19 20.17 -31.25
N SER A 422 17.06 20.71 -32.12
CA SER A 422 18.26 21.43 -31.68
C SER A 422 17.98 22.83 -31.10
N ALA A 423 16.76 23.34 -31.26
CA ALA A 423 16.34 24.68 -30.88
C ALA A 423 15.42 24.63 -29.65
N VAL A 424 15.93 24.06 -28.56
CA VAL A 424 15.19 23.90 -27.30
C VAL A 424 16.03 24.38 -26.13
N VAL A 425 15.40 25.10 -25.22
CA VAL A 425 15.95 25.39 -23.90
C VAL A 425 15.38 24.37 -22.91
N SER A 426 16.26 23.79 -22.10
CA SER A 426 15.90 22.90 -20.99
C SER A 426 16.22 23.59 -19.66
N LEU A 427 15.23 23.75 -18.80
CA LEU A 427 15.38 24.29 -17.45
C LEU A 427 15.13 23.17 -16.44
N PRO A 428 16.10 22.79 -15.60
CA PRO A 428 15.95 21.68 -14.68
C PRO A 428 14.90 21.98 -13.60
N VAL A 429 14.11 20.97 -13.24
CA VAL A 429 13.22 20.99 -12.07
C VAL A 429 13.43 19.75 -11.22
N LYS A 430 12.85 19.73 -10.02
CA LYS A 430 12.93 18.55 -9.16
C LYS A 430 12.28 17.34 -9.85
N ASN A 431 13.11 16.33 -10.13
CA ASN A 431 12.73 15.10 -10.83
C ASN A 431 12.12 15.36 -12.22
N GLY A 432 12.76 16.23 -13.02
CA GLY A 432 12.31 16.50 -14.39
C GLY A 432 12.97 17.72 -15.03
N SER A 433 12.37 18.21 -16.12
CA SER A 433 12.85 19.39 -16.84
C SER A 433 11.69 20.11 -17.54
N VAL A 434 11.77 21.43 -17.62
CA VAL A 434 10.92 22.24 -18.50
C VAL A 434 11.63 22.38 -19.84
N TRP A 435 10.91 22.05 -20.92
CA TRP A 435 11.37 22.14 -22.29
C TRP A 435 10.63 23.25 -23.01
N ILE A 436 11.37 24.17 -23.63
CA ILE A 436 10.82 25.33 -24.34
C ILE A 436 11.42 25.39 -25.76
N ASP A 437 10.57 25.34 -26.77
CA ASP A 437 10.94 25.52 -28.17
C ASP A 437 11.31 26.98 -28.42
N THR A 438 12.59 27.26 -28.69
CA THR A 438 13.07 28.62 -28.90
C THR A 438 12.67 29.20 -30.25
N ASN A 439 12.34 28.36 -31.25
CA ASN A 439 11.79 28.85 -32.52
C ASN A 439 10.38 29.39 -32.35
N GLN A 440 9.61 28.82 -31.41
CA GLN A 440 8.25 29.25 -31.11
C GLN A 440 8.16 30.28 -29.98
N TRP A 441 9.28 30.58 -29.30
CA TRP A 441 9.30 31.49 -28.18
C TRP A 441 8.62 32.85 -28.45
N PRO A 442 8.85 33.54 -29.58
CA PRO A 442 8.17 34.81 -29.87
C PRO A 442 6.64 34.71 -29.90
N GLN A 443 6.09 33.55 -30.28
CA GLN A 443 4.66 33.30 -30.38
C GLN A 443 4.05 32.87 -29.05
N ILE A 444 4.80 32.12 -28.23
CA ILE A 444 4.27 31.51 -26.99
C ILE A 444 4.62 32.27 -25.72
N ARG A 445 5.61 33.18 -25.78
CA ARG A 445 6.12 33.95 -24.64
C ARG A 445 5.01 34.53 -23.77
N GLY A 446 4.06 35.26 -24.35
CA GLY A 446 3.03 35.95 -23.57
C GLY A 446 2.16 34.99 -22.76
N ALA A 447 1.86 33.82 -23.32
CA ALA A 447 1.12 32.78 -22.61
C ALA A 447 1.98 32.12 -21.53
N VAL A 448 3.24 31.79 -21.82
CA VAL A 448 4.16 31.17 -20.85
C VAL A 448 4.46 32.11 -19.68
N GLU A 449 4.77 33.39 -19.92
CA GLU A 449 4.98 34.40 -18.87
C GLU A 449 3.73 34.53 -17.98
N THR A 450 2.53 34.53 -18.58
CA THR A 450 1.26 34.65 -17.84
C THR A 450 0.94 33.39 -17.04
N HIS A 451 0.97 32.21 -17.67
CA HIS A 451 0.52 30.96 -17.06
C HIS A 451 1.54 30.39 -16.06
N SER A 452 2.83 30.68 -16.23
CA SER A 452 3.86 30.36 -15.24
C SER A 452 3.88 31.31 -14.05
N GLY A 453 3.04 32.37 -14.05
CA GLY A 453 3.04 33.38 -12.99
C GLY A 453 4.34 34.19 -12.93
N GLY A 454 5.00 34.38 -14.08
CA GLY A 454 6.27 35.08 -14.20
C GLY A 454 7.49 34.26 -13.74
N LEU A 455 7.37 32.94 -13.59
CA LEU A 455 8.52 32.06 -13.30
C LEU A 455 9.48 31.93 -14.46
N ILE A 456 8.98 32.10 -15.69
CA ILE A 456 9.76 32.09 -16.91
C ILE A 456 9.57 33.44 -17.57
N ILE A 457 10.68 34.09 -17.88
CA ILE A 457 10.73 35.44 -18.42
C ILE A 457 11.63 35.48 -19.65
N ASP A 458 11.40 36.45 -20.51
CA ASP A 458 12.30 36.75 -21.62
C ASP A 458 13.50 37.59 -21.16
N ARG A 459 14.72 37.12 -21.45
CA ARG A 459 15.94 37.92 -21.38
C ARG A 459 16.63 37.90 -22.73
N GLU A 460 16.65 39.05 -23.38
CA GLU A 460 17.30 39.23 -24.69
C GLU A 460 16.80 38.25 -25.77
N GLY A 461 15.51 37.89 -25.74
CA GLY A 461 14.91 36.94 -26.70
C GLY A 461 15.06 35.46 -26.33
N VAL A 462 15.58 35.15 -25.14
CA VAL A 462 15.76 33.79 -24.63
C VAL A 462 14.89 33.57 -23.39
N PRO A 463 14.17 32.43 -23.29
CA PRO A 463 13.42 32.10 -22.08
C PRO A 463 14.38 31.71 -20.95
N GLU A 464 14.26 32.39 -19.80
CA GLU A 464 15.08 32.16 -18.60
C GLU A 464 14.20 32.09 -17.33
N PRO A 465 14.65 31.37 -16.28
CA PRO A 465 13.98 31.40 -14.98
C PRO A 465 14.11 32.79 -14.33
N SER A 466 13.04 33.25 -13.68
CA SER A 466 13.06 34.52 -12.92
C SER A 466 13.64 34.38 -11.52
N LEU A 467 13.82 33.14 -11.04
CA LEU A 467 14.34 32.78 -9.73
C LEU A 467 15.70 32.09 -9.86
N ALA A 468 16.40 31.93 -8.73
CA ALA A 468 17.60 31.10 -8.66
C ALA A 468 17.25 29.61 -8.90
N ASP A 469 18.17 28.85 -9.50
CA ASP A 469 17.95 27.47 -9.95
C ASP A 469 17.35 26.56 -8.86
N GLU A 470 17.85 26.61 -7.64
CA GLU A 470 17.34 25.79 -6.53
C GLU A 470 15.88 26.13 -6.17
N GLU A 471 15.51 27.41 -6.18
CA GLU A 471 14.14 27.82 -5.89
C GLU A 471 13.22 27.49 -7.06
N PHE A 472 13.64 27.79 -8.30
CA PHE A 472 12.90 27.49 -9.52
C PHE A 472 12.57 26.00 -9.62
N ALA A 473 13.54 25.13 -9.28
CA ALA A 473 13.36 23.69 -9.35
C ALA A 473 12.24 23.14 -8.45
N THR A 474 11.79 23.91 -7.45
CA THR A 474 10.69 23.53 -6.55
C THR A 474 9.30 23.99 -7.02
N LYS A 475 9.20 24.83 -8.06
CA LYS A 475 7.95 25.43 -8.57
C LYS A 475 7.22 24.53 -9.57
N ASP A 476 7.25 23.23 -9.30
CA ASP A 476 6.73 22.19 -10.19
C ASP A 476 5.21 22.32 -10.42
N SER A 477 4.45 22.84 -9.46
CA SER A 477 2.99 22.93 -9.56
C SER A 477 2.56 24.06 -10.51
N GLU A 478 3.19 25.22 -10.41
CA GLU A 478 2.96 26.37 -11.27
C GLU A 478 3.38 26.06 -12.72
N LEU A 479 4.55 25.44 -12.89
CA LEU A 479 5.04 25.01 -14.20
C LEU A 479 4.14 23.93 -14.82
N LEU A 480 3.57 23.04 -14.00
CA LEU A 480 2.61 22.04 -14.45
C LEU A 480 1.30 22.68 -14.91
N ALA A 481 0.79 23.65 -14.15
CA ALA A 481 -0.37 24.43 -14.57
C ALA A 481 -0.10 25.20 -15.88
N CYS A 482 1.10 25.75 -16.06
CA CYS A 482 1.53 26.39 -17.30
C CYS A 482 1.47 25.43 -18.50
N ASP A 483 2.02 24.22 -18.37
CA ASP A 483 1.95 23.17 -19.41
C ASP A 483 0.50 22.85 -19.79
N VAL A 484 -0.35 22.63 -18.79
CA VAL A 484 -1.76 22.34 -19.03
C VAL A 484 -2.47 23.51 -19.71
N GLU A 485 -2.31 24.76 -19.26
CA GLU A 485 -3.00 25.91 -19.85
C GLU A 485 -2.50 26.26 -21.26
N CYS A 486 -1.20 26.14 -21.53
CA CYS A 486 -0.67 26.28 -22.90
C CYS A 486 -1.37 25.28 -23.82
N ARG A 487 -1.45 24.02 -23.39
CA ARG A 487 -2.10 22.96 -24.14
C ARG A 487 -3.60 23.15 -24.32
N LEU A 488 -4.33 23.57 -23.28
CA LEU A 488 -5.75 23.91 -23.39
C LEU A 488 -6.00 25.09 -24.34
N SER A 489 -5.00 25.96 -24.51
CA SER A 489 -5.00 27.09 -25.45
C SER A 489 -4.52 26.72 -26.87
N GLY A 490 -4.17 25.45 -27.11
CA GLY A 490 -3.62 25.01 -28.41
C GLY A 490 -2.22 25.54 -28.71
N ILE A 491 -1.48 25.93 -27.67
CA ILE A 491 -0.11 26.44 -27.78
C ILE A 491 0.86 25.26 -27.64
N GLU A 492 1.68 25.05 -28.68
CA GLU A 492 2.78 24.08 -28.68
C GLU A 492 4.11 24.76 -28.33
N GLY A 493 5.14 24.00 -27.95
CA GLY A 493 6.47 24.55 -27.65
C GLY A 493 6.77 24.81 -26.17
N PHE A 494 5.87 24.45 -25.26
CA PHE A 494 6.14 24.37 -23.82
C PHE A 494 5.78 22.97 -23.30
N TYR A 495 6.66 22.33 -22.55
CA TYR A 495 6.41 21.01 -21.96
C TYR A 495 7.14 20.86 -20.63
N LEU A 496 6.43 20.42 -19.59
CA LEU A 496 7.06 20.04 -18.33
C LEU A 496 7.22 18.52 -18.30
N GLU A 497 8.43 18.00 -18.33
CA GLU A 497 8.70 16.59 -18.09
C GLU A 497 8.85 16.34 -16.59
N LEU A 498 8.17 15.31 -16.06
CA LEU A 498 8.28 14.90 -14.66
C LEU A 498 8.46 13.38 -14.56
N ASP A 499 9.58 12.98 -13.99
CA ASP A 499 9.99 11.60 -13.83
C ASP A 499 9.33 10.94 -12.62
N ILE A 500 9.15 9.61 -12.75
CA ILE A 500 8.75 8.70 -11.70
C ILE A 500 9.69 7.48 -11.78
N PRO A 501 10.84 7.51 -11.08
CA PRO A 501 11.84 6.45 -11.17
C PRO A 501 11.24 5.07 -10.91
N GLY A 502 11.54 4.10 -11.77
CA GLY A 502 11.05 2.72 -11.68
C GLY A 502 9.68 2.46 -12.30
N LEU A 503 8.89 3.50 -12.62
CA LEU A 503 7.53 3.30 -13.14
C LEU A 503 7.51 2.79 -14.58
N ASN A 504 8.38 3.32 -15.44
CA ASN A 504 8.41 2.96 -16.86
C ASN A 504 8.87 1.52 -17.05
N GLU A 505 9.85 1.07 -16.26
CA GLU A 505 10.33 -0.31 -16.26
C GLU A 505 9.23 -1.30 -15.87
N LEU A 506 8.36 -0.91 -14.93
CA LEU A 506 7.18 -1.72 -14.56
C LEU A 506 6.15 -1.78 -15.68
N ILE A 507 5.93 -0.68 -16.40
CA ILE A 507 5.00 -0.63 -17.53
C ILE A 507 5.53 -1.51 -18.68
N GLU A 508 6.81 -1.39 -19.01
CA GLU A 508 7.46 -2.19 -20.07
C GLU A 508 7.49 -3.68 -19.74
N GLY A 509 7.68 -4.06 -18.47
CA GLY A 509 7.64 -5.47 -18.05
C GLY A 509 6.24 -6.11 -18.08
N VAL A 510 5.18 -5.31 -18.20
CA VAL A 510 3.78 -5.77 -18.30
C VAL A 510 3.30 -5.87 -19.76
N GLN A 511 3.94 -5.15 -20.68
CA GLN A 511 3.67 -5.20 -22.13
C GLN A 511 4.31 -6.41 -22.79
#